data_AF-A0A936L0Q4-F1
#
_entry.id   AF-A0A936L0Q4-F1
#
_cell.length_a   1.000
_cell.length_b   1.000
_cell.length_c   1.000
_cell.angle_alpha   90.00
_cell.angle_beta   90.00
_cell.angle_gamma   90.00
#
_symmetry.space_group_name_H-M   'P 1'
#
loop_
_entity.id
_entity.type
_entity.pdbx_description
1 polymer ?
#
loop_
_entity_poly.entity_id
_entity_poly.type
_entity_poly.pdbx_seq_one_letter_code
_entity_poly.pdbx_strand_id
1 'polypeptide(L)' 'MKKRIITDALPSNEELNSRWLDLEVLLEVEVTSEDKGYPIEGALLPNHSHGWKAGIPGKQTIRLLFRGCK' A
#
# COMPACT_ATOMS: atom_id res chain seq x y z
N MET A 1 13.30 -6.99 16.42
CA MET A 1 13.60 -7.71 15.16
C MET A 1 12.92 -9.08 15.15
N LYS A 2 12.12 -9.42 14.13
CA LYS A 2 11.55 -10.76 13.91
C LYS A 2 12.19 -11.37 12.66
N LYS A 3 12.93 -12.48 12.80
CA LYS A 3 13.52 -13.24 11.68
C LYS A 3 12.73 -14.53 11.47
N ARG A 4 12.54 -14.95 10.22
CA ARG A 4 11.97 -16.27 9.86
C ARG A 4 12.63 -16.80 8.58
N ILE A 5 12.84 -18.11 8.52
CA ILE A 5 13.33 -18.82 7.33
C ILE A 5 12.17 -18.99 6.35
N ILE A 6 12.38 -18.67 5.07
CA ILE A 6 11.37 -18.84 4.01
C ILE A 6 11.39 -20.31 3.59
N THR A 7 10.23 -20.95 3.59
CA THR A 7 10.02 -22.33 3.11
C THR A 7 9.28 -22.28 1.77
N ASP A 8 9.57 -23.18 0.83
CA ASP A 8 8.97 -23.22 -0.52
C ASP A 8 7.48 -23.60 -0.56
N ALA A 9 6.84 -23.79 0.61
CA ALA A 9 5.41 -24.01 0.69
C ALA A 9 4.66 -22.71 0.33
N LEU A 10 3.80 -22.78 -0.68
CA LEU A 10 2.87 -21.69 -1.00
C LEU A 10 2.00 -21.42 0.23
N PRO A 11 2.04 -20.22 0.82
CA PRO A 11 1.21 -19.90 1.97
C PRO A 11 -0.25 -19.95 1.56
N SER A 12 -1.11 -20.43 2.46
CA SER A 12 -2.56 -20.33 2.29
C SER A 12 -3.00 -18.86 2.16
N ASN A 13 -4.15 -18.58 1.53
CA ASN A 13 -4.67 -17.21 1.40
C ASN A 13 -4.80 -16.50 2.76
N GLU A 14 -5.12 -17.23 3.83
CA GLU A 14 -5.16 -16.67 5.18
C GLU A 14 -3.76 -16.30 5.71
N GLU A 15 -2.75 -17.12 5.43
CA GLU A 15 -1.36 -16.79 5.76
C GLU A 15 -0.81 -15.64 4.91
N LEU A 16 -1.23 -15.51 3.65
CA LEU A 16 -0.89 -14.36 2.81
C LEU A 16 -1.48 -13.08 3.41
N ASN A 17 -2.77 -13.09 3.76
CA ASN A 17 -3.43 -11.95 4.39
C ASN A 17 -2.79 -11.58 5.74
N SER A 18 -2.34 -12.57 6.54
CA SER A 18 -1.59 -12.31 7.77
C SER A 18 -0.15 -11.84 7.55
N ARG A 19 0.41 -11.94 6.35
CA ARG A 19 1.81 -11.61 6.02
C ARG A 19 1.98 -10.29 5.29
N TRP A 20 0.91 -9.70 4.78
CA TRP A 20 0.97 -8.39 4.14
C TRP A 20 1.19 -7.30 5.17
N LEU A 21 1.94 -6.28 4.77
CA LEU A 21 2.23 -5.13 5.61
C LEU A 21 0.96 -4.29 5.72
N ASP A 22 0.57 -3.94 6.94
CA ASP A 22 -0.51 -3.00 7.18
C ASP A 22 -0.05 -1.59 6.80
N LEU A 23 -0.27 -1.24 5.53
CA LEU A 23 0.14 0.04 4.96
C LEU A 23 -0.59 1.22 5.57
N GLU A 24 -1.83 1.02 6.01
CA GLU A 24 -2.67 2.07 6.59
C GLU A 24 -2.05 2.61 7.89
N VAL A 25 -1.47 1.73 8.69
CA VAL A 25 -0.87 2.09 9.98
C VAL A 25 0.60 2.52 9.83
N LEU A 26 1.30 1.99 8.83
CA LEU A 26 2.77 2.11 8.74
C LEU A 26 3.26 3.21 7.82
N LEU A 27 2.39 3.79 7.00
CA LEU A 27 2.76 4.77 5.99
C LEU A 27 2.09 6.13 6.18
N GLU A 28 2.82 7.17 5.80
CA GLU A 28 2.23 8.37 5.22
C GLU A 28 2.39 8.30 3.71
N VAL A 29 1.40 8.79 2.97
CA VAL A 29 1.42 8.82 1.51
C VAL A 29 1.28 10.25 1.04
N GLU A 30 2.20 10.68 0.19
CA GLU A 30 2.13 11.98 -0.47
C GLU A 30 1.90 11.76 -1.97
N VAL A 31 0.92 12.46 -2.54
CA VAL A 31 0.63 12.44 -3.97
C VAL A 31 0.74 13.85 -4.53
N THR A 32 1.24 13.99 -5.77
CA THR A 32 1.25 15.28 -6.47
C THR A 32 -0.16 15.82 -6.68
N SER A 33 -1.09 14.94 -7.02
CA SER A 33 -2.51 15.23 -7.18
C SER A 33 -3.31 13.93 -7.18
N GLU A 34 -4.62 14.03 -6.97
CA GLU A 34 -5.54 12.91 -7.15
C GLU A 34 -6.92 13.37 -7.60
N ASP A 35 -7.61 12.50 -8.32
CA ASP A 35 -9.03 12.62 -8.62
C ASP A 35 -9.83 12.14 -7.40
N LYS A 36 -10.81 12.94 -6.96
CA LYS A 36 -11.62 12.64 -5.77
C LYS A 36 -12.38 11.31 -5.87
N GLY A 37 -12.68 10.83 -7.08
CA GLY A 37 -13.33 9.55 -7.30
C GLY A 37 -12.37 8.35 -7.30
N TYR A 38 -11.06 8.60 -7.33
CA TYR A 38 -10.00 7.59 -7.51
C TYR A 38 -8.79 7.93 -6.60
N PRO A 39 -8.98 7.91 -5.27
CA PRO A 39 -7.96 8.32 -4.31
C PRO A 39 -6.87 7.24 -4.17
N ILE A 40 -5.76 7.58 -3.52
CA ILE A 40 -4.59 6.70 -3.42
C ILE A 40 -4.85 5.41 -2.63
N GLU A 41 -5.77 5.46 -1.66
CA GLU A 41 -6.25 4.30 -0.89
C GLU A 41 -6.85 3.24 -1.80
N GLY A 42 -7.47 3.65 -2.91
CA GLY A 42 -8.02 2.75 -3.90
C GLY A 42 -6.98 1.78 -4.49
N ALA A 43 -5.74 2.25 -4.64
CA ALA A 43 -4.64 1.43 -5.15
C ALA A 43 -3.86 0.68 -4.06
N LEU A 44 -3.87 1.17 -2.81
CA LEU A 44 -2.97 0.69 -1.75
C LEU A 44 -3.67 -0.16 -0.70
N LEU A 45 -4.98 0.00 -0.48
CA LEU A 45 -5.72 -0.71 0.55
C LEU A 45 -6.60 -1.83 -0.06
N PRO A 46 -6.74 -2.97 0.63
CA PRO A 46 -7.64 -4.02 0.19
C PRO A 46 -9.10 -3.55 0.24
N ASN A 47 -9.99 -4.24 -0.49
CA ASN A 47 -11.43 -3.96 -0.56
C ASN A 47 -11.86 -2.65 -1.24
N HIS A 48 -10.94 -1.98 -1.94
CA HIS A 48 -11.30 -0.91 -2.86
C HIS A 48 -11.47 -1.45 -4.28
N SER A 49 -12.56 -1.05 -4.95
CA SER A 49 -12.89 -1.52 -6.31
C SER A 49 -12.22 -0.72 -7.42
N HIS A 50 -11.51 0.35 -7.08
CA HIS A 50 -10.94 1.31 -8.03
C HIS A 50 -9.50 1.61 -7.65
N GLY A 51 -8.62 1.84 -8.63
CA GLY A 51 -7.25 2.30 -8.39
C GLY A 51 -7.15 3.80 -8.14
N TRP A 52 -5.91 4.29 -8.14
CA TRP A 52 -5.58 5.71 -8.05
C TRP A 52 -5.57 6.38 -9.43
N LYS A 53 -5.95 7.65 -9.49
CA LYS A 53 -5.86 8.48 -10.70
C LYS A 53 -5.34 9.87 -10.36
N ALA A 54 -4.43 10.37 -11.20
CA ALA A 54 -3.94 11.74 -11.11
C ALA A 54 -5.07 12.76 -11.31
N GLY A 55 -5.08 13.82 -10.51
CA GLY A 55 -6.05 14.91 -10.60
C GLY A 55 -5.69 15.95 -11.67
N ILE A 56 -4.42 16.02 -12.09
CA ILE A 56 -3.93 16.95 -13.11
C ILE A 56 -2.99 16.27 -14.13
N PRO A 57 -2.85 16.84 -15.35
CA PRO A 57 -1.87 16.37 -16.33
C PRO A 57 -0.41 16.59 -15.89
N GLY A 58 0.51 15.85 -16.51
CA GLY A 58 1.96 16.00 -16.32
C GLY A 58 2.56 14.94 -15.39
N LYS A 59 3.86 15.11 -15.06
CA LYS A 59 4.59 14.16 -14.22
C LYS A 59 3.97 14.11 -12.82
N GLN A 60 3.58 12.91 -12.40
CA GLN A 60 3.06 12.65 -11.06
C GLN A 60 4.06 11.88 -10.22
N THR A 61 4.07 12.13 -8.93
CA THR A 61 4.88 11.42 -7.94
C THR A 61 3.97 10.91 -6.83
N ILE A 62 4.14 9.65 -6.46
CA ILE A 62 3.60 9.03 -5.26
C ILE A 62 4.80 8.72 -4.36
N ARG A 63 4.79 9.20 -3.12
CA ARG A 63 5.84 8.95 -2.14
C ARG A 63 5.26 8.19 -0.96
N LEU A 64 5.88 7.06 -0.62
CA LEU A 64 5.53 6.24 0.54
C LEU A 64 6.56 6.48 1.63
N LEU A 65 6.12 7.07 2.74
CA LEU A 65 6.95 7.39 3.88
C LEU A 65 6.68 6.38 5.00
N PHE A 66 7.60 5.43 5.19
CA PHE A 66 7.49 4.45 6.26
C PHE A 66 7.83 5.10 7.60
N ARG A 67 6.85 5.16 8.50
CA ARG A 67 7.08 5.56 9.88
C ARG A 67 7.81 4.41 10.58
N GLY A 68 9.12 4.52 10.70
CA GLY A 68 9.95 3.52 11.37
C GLY A 68 9.66 3.42 12.87
N CYS A 69 9.78 2.20 13.42
CA CYS A 69 9.92 1.95 14.85
C CYS A 69 10.95 2.92 15.46
N LYS A 70 10.57 3.58 16.56
CA LYS A 70 11.57 3.88 17.60
C LYS A 70 12.06 2.57 18.21
#